data_AF-A0A1N7QXQ4-F1
#
_entry.id   AF-A0A1N7QXQ4-F1
#
_cell.length_a   1.000
_cell.length_b   1.000
_cell.length_c   1.000
_cell.angle_alpha   90.00
_cell.angle_beta   90.00
_cell.angle_gamma   90.00
#
_symmetry.space_group_name_H-M   'P 1'
#
loop_
_entity.id
_entity.type
_entity.pdbx_description
1 polymer ?
#
loop_
_entity_poly.entity_id
_entity_poly.type
_entity_poly.pdbx_seq_one_letter_code
_entity_poly.pdbx_strand_id
1 'polypeptide(L)'
;MQLSEAKEKYIQTWGTFATNWGINRTMAQVHALLLASGKALSTDEVMEQLEISRGNANMNLRALMDWGIVRKEFVKGDRKEYFVAERDVWFLFKQITKERRKREIEPVISFLEELKNIEDKDSEGAKEFIKLMDDFSSVTGKINNIMDLAIKSDDHWLVGKITNLLK
;
A
#
# COMPACT_ATOMS: atom_id res chain seq x y z
N MET A 1 -16.73 21.72 15.78
CA MET A 1 -16.59 21.04 14.48
C MET A 1 -17.73 20.04 14.36
N GLN A 2 -18.52 20.13 13.29
CA GLN A 2 -19.60 19.18 13.03
C GLN A 2 -19.03 17.88 12.43
N LEU A 3 -19.81 16.79 12.43
CA LEU A 3 -19.34 15.50 11.89
C LEU A 3 -18.94 15.59 10.41
N SER A 4 -19.69 16.32 9.59
CA SER A 4 -19.37 16.56 8.18
C SER A 4 -18.01 17.22 8.01
N GLU A 5 -17.78 18.28 8.76
CA GLU A 5 -16.54 19.06 8.78
C GLU A 5 -15.33 18.21 9.25
N ALA A 6 -15.54 17.32 10.24
CA ALA A 6 -14.52 16.39 10.69
C ALA A 6 -14.16 15.34 9.62
N LYS A 7 -15.16 14.81 8.90
CA LYS A 7 -14.93 13.84 7.81
C LYS A 7 -14.20 14.48 6.63
N GLU A 8 -14.58 15.69 6.25
CA GLU A 8 -13.91 16.43 5.19
C GLU A 8 -12.43 16.70 5.54
N LYS A 9 -12.19 17.18 6.77
CA LYS A 9 -10.82 17.39 7.26
C LYS A 9 -10.02 16.09 7.30
N TYR A 10 -10.63 14.97 7.68
CA TYR A 10 -10.00 13.65 7.63
C TYR A 10 -9.60 13.27 6.21
N ILE A 11 -10.50 13.37 5.23
CA ILE A 11 -10.23 13.05 3.83
C ILE A 11 -9.07 13.89 3.28
N GLN A 12 -9.08 15.20 3.53
CA GLN A 12 -8.02 16.10 3.06
C GLN A 12 -6.67 15.83 3.73
N THR A 13 -6.67 15.62 5.05
CA THR A 13 -5.46 15.36 5.82
C THR A 13 -4.85 14.01 5.42
N TRP A 14 -5.68 12.99 5.24
CA TRP A 14 -5.23 11.67 4.82
C TRP A 14 -4.62 11.68 3.42
N GLY A 15 -5.23 12.41 2.47
CA GLY A 15 -4.66 12.61 1.14
C GLY A 15 -3.29 13.29 1.17
N THR A 16 -3.13 14.33 1.99
CA THR A 16 -1.85 15.03 2.17
C THR A 16 -0.80 14.12 2.79
N PHE A 17 -1.16 13.40 3.86
CA PHE A 17 -0.26 12.45 4.52
C PHE A 17 0.22 11.37 3.54
N ALA A 18 -0.69 10.75 2.81
CA ALA A 18 -0.37 9.68 1.86
C ALA A 18 0.63 10.14 0.77
N THR A 19 0.51 11.39 0.31
CA THR A 19 1.41 11.97 -0.70
C THR A 19 2.85 12.02 -0.20
N ASN A 20 3.08 12.33 1.07
CA ASN A 20 4.44 12.34 1.67
C ASN A 20 5.09 10.96 1.70
N TRP A 21 4.29 9.89 1.57
CA TRP A 21 4.73 8.50 1.53
C TRP A 21 4.71 7.91 0.11
N GLY A 22 4.67 8.77 -0.91
CA GLY A 22 4.69 8.38 -2.33
C GLY A 22 3.39 7.78 -2.85
N ILE A 23 2.27 7.92 -2.11
CA ILE A 23 0.96 7.40 -2.53
C ILE A 23 0.19 8.49 -3.28
N ASN A 24 -0.54 8.09 -4.32
CA ASN A 24 -1.41 9.01 -5.06
C ASN A 24 -2.45 9.66 -4.14
N ARG A 25 -2.48 11.00 -4.10
CA ARG A 25 -3.38 11.78 -3.25
C ARG A 25 -4.85 11.40 -3.42
N THR A 26 -5.32 11.33 -4.66
CA THR A 26 -6.73 11.06 -4.95
C THR A 26 -7.10 9.63 -4.58
N MET A 27 -6.22 8.66 -4.80
CA MET A 27 -6.41 7.28 -4.35
C MET A 27 -6.63 7.22 -2.83
N ALA A 28 -5.79 7.94 -2.08
CA ALA A 28 -5.92 8.01 -0.63
C ALA A 28 -7.21 8.72 -0.20
N GLN A 29 -7.62 9.79 -0.89
CA GLN A 29 -8.88 10.49 -0.61
C GLN A 29 -10.11 9.61 -0.89
N VAL A 30 -10.12 8.84 -1.99
CA VAL A 30 -11.18 7.87 -2.30
C VAL A 30 -11.27 6.81 -1.20
N HIS A 31 -10.14 6.26 -0.76
CA HIS A 31 -10.12 5.29 0.34
C HIS A 31 -10.64 5.89 1.65
N ALA A 32 -10.17 7.09 2.01
CA ALA A 32 -10.63 7.82 3.19
C ALA A 32 -12.13 8.10 3.15
N LEU A 33 -12.65 8.50 1.99
CA LEU A 33 -14.09 8.72 1.80
C LEU A 33 -14.88 7.44 2.06
N LEU A 34 -14.47 6.30 1.49
CA LEU A 34 -15.14 5.01 1.69
C LEU A 34 -15.13 4.58 3.17
N LEU A 35 -14.02 4.79 3.88
CA LEU A 35 -13.92 4.55 5.33
C LEU A 35 -14.85 5.46 6.13
N ALA A 36 -14.85 6.76 5.83
CA ALA A 36 -15.63 7.76 6.56
C ALA A 36 -17.14 7.68 6.27
N SER A 37 -17.53 7.18 5.09
CA SER A 37 -18.92 7.06 4.66
C SER A 37 -19.73 6.14 5.57
N GLY A 38 -19.15 5.03 6.02
CA GLY A 38 -19.89 4.05 6.82
C GLY A 38 -20.86 3.18 6.00
N LYS A 39 -21.03 3.45 4.70
CA LYS A 39 -21.83 2.67 3.74
C LYS A 39 -21.07 2.50 2.41
N ALA A 40 -21.50 1.54 1.60
CA ALA A 40 -21.00 1.41 0.24
C ALA A 40 -21.39 2.65 -0.58
N LEU A 41 -20.48 3.11 -1.43
CA LEU A 41 -20.70 4.26 -2.32
C LEU A 41 -20.59 3.83 -3.78
N SER A 42 -21.45 4.38 -4.63
CA SER A 42 -21.33 4.27 -6.07
C SER A 42 -20.22 5.18 -6.63
N THR A 43 -19.78 4.93 -7.87
CA THR A 43 -18.84 5.83 -8.56
C THR A 43 -19.38 7.27 -8.62
N ASP A 44 -20.69 7.44 -8.83
CA ASP A 44 -21.33 8.75 -8.89
C ASP A 44 -21.20 9.50 -7.55
N GLU A 45 -21.46 8.82 -6.44
CA GLU A 45 -21.33 9.41 -5.10
C GLU A 45 -19.88 9.75 -4.75
N VAL A 46 -18.91 8.97 -5.24
CA VAL A 46 -17.48 9.27 -5.07
C VAL A 46 -17.07 10.52 -5.87
N MET A 47 -17.55 10.63 -7.11
CA MET A 47 -17.31 11.80 -7.95
C MET A 47 -17.89 13.07 -7.32
N GLU A 48 -19.13 12.99 -6.83
CA GLU A 48 -19.83 14.12 -6.23
C GLU A 48 -19.11 14.59 -4.95
N GLN A 49 -18.74 13.66 -4.06
CA GLN A 49 -18.15 14.02 -2.76
C GLN A 49 -16.69 14.47 -2.83
N LEU A 50 -15.94 14.07 -3.86
CA LEU A 50 -14.53 14.46 -4.03
C LEU A 50 -14.30 15.47 -5.16
N GLU A 51 -15.36 15.84 -5.88
CA GLU A 51 -15.30 16.73 -7.04
C GLU A 51 -14.29 16.24 -8.12
N ILE A 52 -14.28 14.93 -8.37
CA ILE A 52 -13.38 14.29 -9.35
C ILE A 52 -14.15 13.74 -10.56
N SER A 53 -13.46 13.65 -11.69
CA SER A 53 -14.06 13.08 -12.91
C SER A 53 -14.35 11.59 -12.78
N ARG A 54 -15.29 11.07 -13.57
CA ARG A 54 -15.63 9.63 -13.62
C ARG A 54 -14.43 8.75 -13.95
N GLY A 55 -13.59 9.20 -14.88
CA GLY A 55 -12.36 8.49 -15.26
C GLY A 55 -11.38 8.39 -14.09
N ASN A 56 -11.19 9.50 -13.37
CA ASN A 56 -10.33 9.55 -12.20
C ASN A 56 -10.88 8.68 -11.04
N ALA A 57 -12.19 8.76 -10.76
CA ALA A 57 -12.84 7.92 -9.76
C ALA A 57 -12.68 6.43 -10.09
N ASN A 58 -12.98 6.02 -11.32
CA ASN A 58 -12.85 4.62 -11.75
C ASN A 58 -11.41 4.10 -11.67
N MET A 59 -10.44 4.93 -12.08
CA MET A 59 -9.02 4.58 -12.00
C MET A 59 -8.62 4.30 -10.54
N ASN A 60 -8.96 5.19 -9.62
CA ASN A 60 -8.59 5.05 -8.22
C ASN A 60 -9.35 3.91 -7.52
N LEU A 61 -10.63 3.73 -7.82
CA LEU A 61 -11.41 2.59 -7.29
C LEU A 61 -10.85 1.25 -7.75
N ARG A 62 -10.47 1.13 -9.04
CA ARG A 62 -9.79 -0.08 -9.53
C ARG A 62 -8.45 -0.30 -8.86
N ALA A 63 -7.62 0.72 -8.76
CA ALA A 63 -6.35 0.61 -8.06
C ALA A 63 -6.56 0.12 -6.61
N LEU A 64 -7.52 0.69 -5.87
CA LEU A 64 -7.81 0.26 -4.51
C LEU A 64 -8.30 -1.20 -4.43
N MET A 65 -9.05 -1.67 -5.43
CA MET A 65 -9.42 -3.08 -5.56
C MET A 65 -8.22 -3.97 -5.87
N ASP A 66 -7.31 -3.54 -6.75
CA ASP A 66 -6.09 -4.28 -7.10
C ASP A 66 -5.13 -4.38 -5.91
N TRP A 67 -5.17 -3.41 -4.98
CA TRP A 67 -4.48 -3.47 -3.70
C TRP A 67 -5.21 -4.33 -2.64
N GLY A 68 -6.43 -4.79 -2.93
CA GLY A 68 -7.22 -5.66 -2.04
C GLY A 68 -7.83 -4.95 -0.83
N ILE A 69 -7.89 -3.62 -0.84
CA ILE A 69 -8.35 -2.80 0.30
C ILE A 69 -9.73 -2.17 0.07
N VAL A 70 -10.26 -2.31 -1.14
CA VAL A 70 -11.65 -2.00 -1.51
C VAL A 70 -12.24 -3.20 -2.26
N ARG A 71 -13.53 -3.44 -2.08
CA ARG A 71 -14.28 -4.46 -2.84
C ARG A 71 -15.57 -3.89 -3.41
N LYS A 72 -16.10 -4.55 -4.43
CA LYS A 72 -17.46 -4.28 -4.94
C LYS A 72 -18.50 -4.87 -4.00
N GLU A 73 -19.62 -4.17 -3.89
CA GLU A 73 -20.80 -4.60 -3.18
C GLU A 73 -22.02 -4.51 -4.11
N PHE A 74 -22.86 -5.55 -4.10
CA PHE A 74 -24.07 -5.59 -4.90
C PHE A 74 -25.24 -5.05 -4.09
N VAL A 75 -25.90 -4.01 -4.60
CA VAL A 75 -27.11 -3.45 -4.00
C VAL A 75 -28.33 -3.96 -4.78
N LYS A 76 -29.23 -4.67 -4.09
CA LYS A 76 -30.42 -5.28 -4.71
C LYS A 76 -31.30 -4.20 -5.32
N GLY A 77 -31.67 -4.38 -6.60
CA GLY A 77 -32.57 -3.49 -7.32
C GLY A 77 -31.88 -2.29 -7.96
N ASP A 78 -30.57 -2.12 -7.76
CA ASP A 78 -29.76 -1.12 -8.46
C ASP A 78 -28.81 -1.81 -9.45
N ARG A 79 -28.54 -1.16 -10.57
CA ARG A 79 -27.58 -1.59 -11.61
C ARG A 79 -26.21 -0.96 -11.45
N LYS A 80 -26.05 0.01 -10.54
CA LYS A 80 -24.77 0.65 -10.26
C LYS A 80 -23.83 -0.29 -9.51
N GLU A 81 -22.53 -0.09 -9.72
CA GLU A 81 -21.51 -0.71 -8.88
C GLU A 81 -21.33 0.13 -7.61
N TYR A 82 -21.32 -0.54 -6.46
CA TYR A 82 -21.01 0.08 -5.17
C TYR A 82 -19.69 -0.47 -4.65
N PHE A 83 -19.00 0.35 -3.86
CA PHE A 83 -17.66 0.06 -3.36
C PHE A 83 -17.63 0.26 -1.85
N VAL A 84 -16.92 -0.62 -1.16
CA VAL A 84 -16.71 -0.55 0.29
C VAL A 84 -15.24 -0.80 0.61
N ALA A 85 -14.69 0.00 1.52
CA ALA A 85 -13.34 -0.15 2.03
C ALA A 85 -13.29 -1.10 3.23
N GLU A 86 -12.17 -1.79 3.40
CA GLU A 86 -11.92 -2.61 4.60
C GLU A 86 -11.68 -1.72 5.83
N ARG A 87 -12.40 -1.99 6.92
CA ARG A 87 -12.38 -1.18 8.15
C ARG A 87 -11.44 -1.73 9.21
N ASP A 88 -11.08 -3.00 9.12
CA ASP A 88 -10.05 -3.55 9.96
C ASP A 88 -8.70 -2.92 9.57
N VAL A 89 -8.23 -1.99 10.40
CA VAL A 89 -6.97 -1.26 10.21
C VAL A 89 -5.78 -2.21 10.24
N TRP A 90 -5.85 -3.30 11.01
CA TRP A 90 -4.79 -4.30 11.05
C TRP A 90 -4.74 -5.12 9.77
N PHE A 91 -5.91 -5.55 9.27
CA PHE A 91 -5.99 -6.16 7.96
C PHE A 91 -5.44 -5.23 6.87
N LEU A 92 -5.82 -3.95 6.89
CA LEU A 92 -5.36 -2.95 5.94
C LEU A 92 -3.83 -2.85 5.95
N PHE A 93 -3.21 -2.75 7.12
CA PHE A 93 -1.75 -2.72 7.27
C PHE A 93 -1.08 -3.98 6.69
N LYS A 94 -1.62 -5.17 6.99
CA LYS A 94 -1.10 -6.44 6.47
C LYS A 94 -1.23 -6.52 4.95
N GLN A 95 -2.36 -6.13 4.37
CA GLN A 95 -2.54 -6.14 2.91
C GLN A 95 -1.59 -5.15 2.22
N ILE A 96 -1.47 -3.92 2.72
CA ILE A 96 -0.54 -2.93 2.15
C ILE A 96 0.89 -3.44 2.22
N THR A 97 1.30 -4.01 3.36
CA THR A 97 2.66 -4.56 3.53
C THR A 97 2.91 -5.73 2.57
N LYS A 98 1.93 -6.62 2.42
CA LYS A 98 1.99 -7.74 1.46
C LYS A 98 2.15 -7.25 0.02
N GLU A 99 1.32 -6.29 -0.40
CA GLU A 99 1.38 -5.76 -1.75
C GLU A 99 2.65 -4.96 -2.01
N ARG A 100 3.14 -4.17 -1.04
CA ARG A 100 4.45 -3.49 -1.16
C ARG A 100 5.60 -4.48 -1.26
N ARG A 101 5.63 -5.50 -0.39
CA ARG A 101 6.65 -6.55 -0.46
C ARG A 101 6.70 -7.18 -1.85
N LYS A 102 5.54 -7.57 -2.39
CA LYS A 102 5.40 -8.19 -3.70
C LYS A 102 5.80 -7.26 -4.86
N ARG A 103 5.40 -5.99 -4.82
CA ARG A 103 5.58 -5.05 -5.94
C ARG A 103 6.93 -4.32 -5.92
N GLU A 104 7.50 -4.12 -4.73
CA GLU A 104 8.66 -3.24 -4.54
C GLU A 104 9.91 -4.01 -4.09
N ILE A 105 9.77 -5.02 -3.21
CA ILE A 105 10.95 -5.69 -2.60
C ILE A 105 11.36 -6.97 -3.35
N GLU A 106 10.41 -7.85 -3.65
CA GLU A 106 10.68 -9.11 -4.38
C GLU A 106 11.35 -8.88 -5.75
N PRO A 107 10.96 -7.86 -6.55
CA PRO A 107 11.64 -7.56 -7.81
C PRO A 107 13.08 -7.07 -7.62
N VAL A 108 13.34 -6.27 -6.58
CA VAL A 108 14.69 -5.78 -6.29
C VAL A 108 15.62 -6.92 -5.90
N ILE A 109 15.14 -7.90 -5.11
CA ILE A 109 15.93 -9.10 -4.78
C ILE A 109 16.31 -9.84 -6.07
N SER A 110 15.34 -10.08 -6.95
CA SER A 110 15.59 -10.78 -8.22
C SER A 110 16.61 -10.04 -9.08
N PHE A 111 16.48 -8.71 -9.17
CA PHE A 111 17.39 -7.87 -9.93
C PHE A 111 18.83 -7.86 -9.37
N LEU A 112 18.99 -7.80 -8.05
CA LEU A 112 20.31 -7.84 -7.42
C LEU A 112 21.04 -9.17 -7.66
N GLU A 113 20.31 -10.30 -7.69
CA GLU A 113 20.90 -11.60 -8.04
C GLU A 113 21.33 -11.67 -9.51
N GLU A 114 20.54 -11.10 -10.42
CA GLU A 114 20.89 -11.01 -11.84
C GLU A 114 22.19 -10.21 -12.04
N LEU A 115 22.32 -9.05 -11.38
CA LEU A 115 23.49 -8.18 -11.49
C LEU A 115 24.80 -8.81 -10.98
N LYS A 116 24.73 -9.82 -10.12
CA LYS A 116 25.91 -10.57 -9.65
C LYS A 116 26.42 -11.57 -10.69
N ASN A 117 25.64 -11.88 -11.73
CA ASN A 117 25.99 -12.85 -12.74
C ASN A 117 26.75 -12.23 -13.92
N ILE A 118 27.98 -11.79 -13.67
CA ILE A 118 28.88 -11.21 -14.67
C ILE A 118 29.91 -12.23 -15.17
N GLU A 119 30.39 -12.08 -16.41
CA GLU A 119 31.31 -13.03 -17.06
C GLU A 119 32.77 -12.90 -16.55
N ASP A 120 33.26 -11.67 -16.38
CA ASP A 120 34.63 -11.40 -15.93
C ASP A 120 34.69 -11.13 -14.41
N LYS A 121 34.44 -12.18 -13.61
CA LYS A 121 34.40 -12.09 -12.14
C LYS A 121 35.77 -11.85 -11.49
N ASP A 122 36.85 -12.04 -12.24
CA ASP A 122 38.20 -12.00 -11.69
C ASP A 122 38.83 -10.60 -11.72
N SER A 123 38.30 -9.69 -12.55
CA SER A 123 38.69 -8.29 -12.52
C SER A 123 38.41 -7.63 -11.17
N GLU A 124 39.26 -6.67 -10.79
CA GLU A 124 39.12 -5.94 -9.53
C GLU A 124 37.78 -5.19 -9.44
N GLY A 125 37.39 -4.53 -10.54
CA GLY A 125 36.10 -3.82 -10.61
C GLY A 125 34.89 -4.75 -10.49
N ALA A 126 34.96 -5.97 -11.05
CA ALA A 126 33.90 -6.97 -10.89
C ALA A 126 33.75 -7.42 -9.43
N LYS A 127 34.86 -7.65 -8.73
CA LYS A 127 34.86 -8.02 -7.31
C LYS A 127 34.25 -6.93 -6.44
N GLU A 128 34.62 -5.67 -6.68
CA GLU A 128 34.05 -4.52 -5.96
C GLU A 128 32.54 -4.37 -6.22
N PHE A 129 32.12 -4.51 -7.48
CA PHE A 129 30.71 -4.41 -7.85
C PHE A 129 29.87 -5.55 -7.25
N ILE A 130 30.32 -6.81 -7.34
CA ILE A 130 29.64 -7.96 -6.72
C ILE A 130 29.50 -7.74 -5.22
N LYS A 131 30.57 -7.28 -4.54
CA LYS A 131 30.53 -7.00 -3.12
C LYS A 131 29.46 -5.94 -2.77
N LEU A 132 29.37 -4.87 -3.56
CA LEU A 132 28.33 -3.86 -3.40
C LEU A 132 26.91 -4.47 -3.58
N MET A 133 26.73 -5.34 -4.58
CA MET A 133 25.44 -6.02 -4.80
C MET A 133 25.09 -6.98 -3.66
N ASP A 134 26.07 -7.64 -3.05
CA ASP A 134 25.88 -8.47 -1.86
C ASP A 134 25.47 -7.64 -0.64
N ASP A 135 26.08 -6.45 -0.45
CA ASP A 135 25.69 -5.52 0.61
C ASP A 135 24.22 -5.07 0.44
N PHE A 136 23.81 -4.71 -0.78
CA PHE A 136 22.41 -4.39 -1.08
C PHE A 136 21.47 -5.60 -0.89
N SER A 137 21.91 -6.80 -1.28
CA SER A 137 21.14 -8.03 -1.12
C SER A 137 20.91 -8.35 0.35
N SER A 138 21.93 -8.15 1.19
CA SER A 138 21.85 -8.32 2.64
C SER A 138 20.81 -7.38 3.28
N VAL A 139 20.83 -6.10 2.93
CA VAL A 139 19.86 -5.11 3.44
C VAL A 139 18.45 -5.44 2.95
N THR A 140 18.29 -5.70 1.65
CA THR A 140 16.97 -5.99 1.04
C THR A 140 16.39 -7.29 1.61
N GLY A 141 17.21 -8.32 1.82
CA GLY A 141 16.81 -9.57 2.45
C GLY A 141 16.30 -9.37 3.90
N LYS A 142 16.97 -8.51 4.69
CA LYS A 142 16.50 -8.16 6.04
C LYS A 142 15.14 -7.45 6.00
N ILE A 143 14.98 -6.47 5.11
CA ILE A 143 13.69 -5.77 4.92
C ILE A 143 12.59 -6.75 4.53
N ASN A 144 12.85 -7.66 3.58
CA ASN A 144 11.92 -8.68 3.14
C ASN A 144 11.46 -9.59 4.29
N ASN A 145 12.38 -10.00 5.17
CA ASN A 145 12.08 -10.81 6.35
C ASN A 145 11.23 -10.03 7.37
N ILE A 146 11.52 -8.74 7.58
CA ILE A 146 10.70 -7.88 8.45
C ILE A 146 9.29 -7.75 7.91
N MET A 147 9.12 -7.54 6.59
CA MET A 147 7.82 -7.48 5.96
C MET A 147 7.06 -8.82 6.04
N ASP A 148 7.74 -9.95 5.85
CA ASP A 148 7.13 -11.28 6.01
C ASP A 148 6.64 -11.52 7.44
N LEU A 149 7.45 -11.14 8.45
CA LEU A 149 7.03 -11.14 9.85
C LEU A 149 5.83 -10.22 10.08
N ALA A 150 5.84 -9.02 9.49
CA ALA A 150 4.75 -8.06 9.60
C ALA A 150 3.42 -8.63 9.09
N ILE A 151 3.47 -9.40 8.00
CA ILE A 151 2.30 -10.02 7.37
C ILE A 151 1.78 -11.22 8.19
N LYS A 152 2.68 -12.04 8.74
CA LYS A 152 2.34 -13.30 9.45
C LYS A 152 1.93 -13.12 10.90
N SER A 153 2.14 -11.92 11.45
CA SER A 153 1.94 -11.67 12.88
C SER A 153 0.52 -11.25 13.21
N ASP A 154 0.01 -11.75 14.33
CA ASP A 154 -1.18 -11.24 14.98
C ASP A 154 -0.86 -10.03 15.88
N ASP A 155 -1.85 -9.16 16.09
CA ASP A 155 -1.78 -7.77 16.58
C ASP A 155 -0.79 -7.50 17.73
N HIS A 156 -0.62 -8.44 18.66
CA HIS A 156 0.08 -8.19 19.92
C HIS A 156 1.59 -8.49 19.93
N TRP A 157 2.10 -9.26 18.98
CA TRP A 157 3.47 -9.82 19.07
C TRP A 157 4.55 -8.98 18.34
N LEU A 158 4.19 -8.29 17.25
CA LEU A 158 5.09 -7.46 16.43
C LEU A 158 5.69 -6.29 17.21
N VAL A 159 4.86 -5.61 18.00
CA VAL A 159 5.27 -4.46 18.82
C VAL A 159 6.38 -4.86 19.80
N GLY A 160 6.29 -6.07 20.36
CA GLY A 160 7.31 -6.62 21.27
C GLY A 160 8.64 -6.97 20.60
N LYS A 161 8.65 -7.31 19.31
CA LYS A 161 9.89 -7.60 18.58
C LYS A 161 10.57 -6.37 18.00
N ILE A 162 9.79 -5.42 17.47
CA ILE A 162 10.34 -4.16 16.93
C ILE A 162 11.02 -3.35 18.04
N THR A 163 10.43 -3.30 19.23
CA THR A 163 11.01 -2.63 20.41
C THR A 163 12.31 -3.27 20.90
N ASN A 164 12.50 -4.57 20.69
CA ASN A 164 13.73 -5.29 21.03
C ASN A 164 14.82 -5.19 19.95
N LEU A 165 14.45 -4.86 18.70
CA LEU A 165 15.39 -4.63 17.59
C LEU A 165 15.93 -3.19 17.52
N LEU A 166 15.29 -2.26 18.23
CA LEU A 166 15.69 -0.85 18.33
C LEU A 166 16.47 -0.53 19.63
N LYS A 167 16.76 -1.56 20.45
CA LYS A 167 17.73 -1.51 21.54
C LYS A 167 19.03 -2.16 21.10
#